data_AF-A0A4Q3VLV4-F1
#
_entry.id   AF-A0A4Q3VLV4-F1
#
_cell.length_a   1.000
_cell.length_b   1.000
_cell.length_c   1.000
_cell.angle_alpha   90.00
_cell.angle_beta   90.00
_cell.angle_gamma   90.00
#
_symmetry.space_group_name_H-M   'P 1'
#
loop_
_entity.id
_entity.type
_entity.pdbx_description
1 polymer ?
#
loop_
_entity_poly.entity_id
_entity_poly.type
_entity_poly.pdbx_seq_one_letter_code
_entity_poly.pdbx_strand_id
1 'polypeptide(L)'
;MEEIKRKSEAAAGRADAMEALKEAIASIEQEGDVEETLVPAVRKCLEAGVRPSDKTLVALCQPYRAVFREMDDRVFGRLNEYLSKTEALLLRKGAPADRDEEVSDEDTEFQRMKEEVMAHLKGKTVLFVGGRRIPEKQREVERELGFKLEWPDAEPDTLLHDFIRPAEKSDVVCFLIRWSRHSYKAVIDYAR
;
A
#
# COMPACT_ATOMS: atom_id res chain seq x y z
N MET A 1 30.51 -4.08 -37.25
CA MET A 1 29.69 -5.33 -37.18
C MET A 1 29.83 -6.04 -35.83
N GLU A 2 31.04 -6.15 -35.29
CA GLU A 2 31.29 -6.85 -34.02
C GLU A 2 30.58 -6.24 -32.79
N GLU A 3 30.47 -4.90 -32.75
CA GLU A 3 29.78 -4.19 -31.66
C GLU A 3 28.25 -4.36 -31.70
N ILE A 4 27.68 -4.57 -32.88
CA ILE A 4 26.25 -4.85 -33.07
C ILE A 4 25.94 -6.28 -32.60
N LYS A 5 26.83 -7.24 -32.93
CA LYS A 5 26.71 -8.63 -32.49
C LYS A 5 26.79 -8.77 -30.96
N ARG A 6 27.75 -8.11 -30.32
CA ARG A 6 27.87 -8.10 -28.84
C ARG A 6 26.65 -7.47 -28.16
N LYS A 7 26.07 -6.40 -28.73
CA LYS A 7 24.83 -5.79 -28.20
C LYS A 7 23.62 -6.70 -28.36
N SER A 8 23.55 -7.48 -29.45
CA SER A 8 22.48 -8.46 -29.69
C SER A 8 22.59 -9.67 -28.75
N GLU A 9 23.78 -10.21 -28.55
CA GLU A 9 24.04 -11.34 -27.63
C GLU A 9 23.74 -10.94 -26.17
N ALA A 10 24.18 -9.75 -25.75
CA ALA A 10 23.87 -9.22 -24.42
C ALA A 10 22.37 -8.87 -24.24
N ALA A 11 21.63 -8.63 -25.32
CA ALA A 11 20.18 -8.45 -25.25
C ALA A 11 19.45 -9.79 -25.12
N ALA A 12 19.88 -10.81 -25.86
CA ALA A 12 19.36 -12.17 -25.76
C ALA A 12 19.57 -12.74 -24.35
N GLY A 13 20.80 -12.67 -23.81
CA GLY A 13 21.09 -13.17 -22.46
C GLY A 13 20.27 -12.48 -21.34
N ARG A 14 19.90 -11.21 -21.52
CA ARG A 14 19.00 -10.51 -20.59
C ARG A 14 17.56 -10.99 -20.70
N ALA A 15 17.09 -11.27 -21.91
CA ALA A 15 15.74 -11.79 -22.16
C ALA A 15 15.60 -13.21 -21.60
N ASP A 16 16.56 -14.08 -21.89
CA ASP A 16 16.59 -15.47 -21.42
C ASP A 16 16.62 -15.53 -19.88
N ALA A 17 17.43 -14.68 -19.24
CA ALA A 17 17.48 -14.62 -17.78
C ALA A 17 16.17 -14.11 -17.16
N MET A 18 15.45 -13.20 -17.83
CA MET A 18 14.15 -12.69 -17.37
C MET A 18 13.04 -13.72 -17.56
N GLU A 19 13.10 -14.52 -18.63
CA GLU A 19 12.18 -15.63 -18.87
C GLU A 19 12.36 -16.73 -17.83
N ALA A 20 13.61 -17.12 -17.55
CA ALA A 20 13.93 -18.06 -16.48
C ALA A 20 13.46 -17.58 -15.09
N LEU A 21 13.49 -16.27 -14.81
CA LEU A 21 12.93 -15.72 -13.58
C LEU A 21 11.40 -15.89 -13.51
N LYS A 22 10.69 -15.71 -14.61
CA LYS A 22 9.24 -15.91 -14.65
C LYS A 22 8.86 -17.37 -14.46
N GLU A 23 9.60 -18.28 -15.09
CA GLU A 23 9.41 -19.73 -14.90
C GLU A 23 9.70 -20.14 -13.46
N ALA A 24 10.75 -19.60 -12.84
CA ALA A 24 11.07 -19.81 -11.44
C ALA A 24 9.93 -19.35 -10.51
N ILE A 25 9.33 -18.18 -10.78
CA ILE A 25 8.18 -17.68 -10.02
C ILE A 25 6.95 -18.58 -10.20
N ALA A 26 6.65 -19.00 -11.43
CA ALA A 26 5.55 -19.93 -11.69
C ALA A 26 5.76 -21.29 -10.98
N SER A 27 7.01 -21.74 -10.82
CA SER A 27 7.33 -22.94 -10.05
C SER A 27 7.17 -22.75 -8.53
N ILE A 28 7.45 -21.54 -8.02
CA ILE A 28 7.24 -21.19 -6.60
C ILE A 28 5.76 -21.24 -6.24
N GLU A 29 4.89 -20.74 -7.12
CA GLU A 29 3.43 -20.74 -6.92
C GLU A 29 2.83 -22.15 -6.82
N GLN A 30 3.55 -23.18 -7.29
CA GLN A 30 3.05 -24.56 -7.30
C GLN A 30 3.45 -25.38 -6.08
N GLU A 31 4.64 -25.19 -5.49
CA GLU A 31 5.11 -25.83 -4.23
C GLU A 31 6.61 -25.53 -3.92
N GLY A 32 7.19 -24.47 -4.49
CA GLY A 32 8.63 -24.22 -4.43
C GLY A 32 9.08 -23.40 -3.21
N ASP A 33 10.25 -23.72 -2.66
CA ASP A 33 10.93 -22.85 -1.69
C ASP A 33 11.30 -21.53 -2.37
N VAL A 34 10.72 -20.43 -1.86
CA VAL A 34 10.88 -19.09 -2.42
C VAL A 34 12.35 -18.66 -2.38
N GLU A 35 13.06 -18.92 -1.29
CA GLU A 35 14.42 -18.44 -1.11
C GLU A 35 15.40 -19.23 -1.99
N GLU A 36 15.27 -20.56 -2.01
CA GLU A 36 16.14 -21.43 -2.81
C GLU A 36 15.91 -21.28 -4.33
N THR A 37 14.73 -20.83 -4.75
CA THR A 37 14.37 -20.73 -6.17
C THR A 37 14.49 -19.31 -6.72
N LEU A 38 14.01 -18.31 -5.98
CA LEU A 38 13.93 -16.93 -6.47
C LEU A 38 15.29 -16.22 -6.43
N VAL A 39 16.06 -16.41 -5.35
CA VAL A 39 17.32 -15.70 -5.15
C VAL A 39 18.33 -16.02 -6.25
N PRO A 40 18.57 -17.30 -6.63
CA PRO A 40 19.49 -17.61 -7.73
C PRO A 40 18.99 -17.08 -9.08
N ALA A 41 17.68 -17.09 -9.33
CA ALA A 41 17.10 -16.59 -10.57
C ALA A 41 17.29 -15.07 -10.73
N VAL A 42 17.02 -14.30 -9.68
CA VAL A 42 17.22 -12.84 -9.68
C VAL A 42 18.72 -12.50 -9.80
N ARG A 43 19.61 -13.27 -9.15
CA ARG A 43 21.06 -13.10 -9.32
C ARG A 43 21.47 -13.25 -10.78
N LYS A 44 20.98 -14.30 -11.47
CA LYS A 44 21.25 -14.52 -12.90
C LYS A 44 20.78 -13.36 -13.77
N CYS A 45 19.63 -12.75 -13.46
CA CYS A 45 19.18 -11.54 -14.17
C CYS A 45 20.18 -10.39 -14.02
N LEU A 46 20.64 -10.13 -12.80
CA LEU A 46 21.57 -9.04 -12.51
C LEU A 46 22.94 -9.28 -13.16
N GLU A 47 23.44 -10.52 -13.13
CA GLU A 47 24.68 -10.93 -13.78
C GLU A 47 24.60 -10.86 -15.31
N ALA A 48 23.44 -11.17 -15.90
CA ALA A 48 23.16 -10.96 -17.32
C ALA A 48 23.09 -9.48 -17.72
N GLY A 49 23.16 -8.56 -16.75
CA GLY A 49 23.15 -7.11 -17.00
C GLY A 49 21.75 -6.50 -17.04
N VAL A 50 20.72 -7.20 -16.54
CA VAL A 50 19.43 -6.57 -16.24
C VAL A 50 19.67 -5.52 -15.18
N ARG A 51 19.14 -4.31 -15.40
CA ARG A 51 19.32 -3.21 -14.45
C ARG A 51 18.52 -3.51 -13.18
N PRO A 52 19.05 -3.25 -11.98
CA PRO A 52 18.28 -3.37 -10.74
C PRO A 52 17.03 -2.49 -10.68
N SER A 53 16.96 -1.45 -11.53
CA SER A 53 15.81 -0.54 -11.67
C SER A 53 14.82 -0.98 -12.75
N ASP A 54 15.03 -2.13 -13.38
CA ASP A 54 14.15 -2.63 -14.44
C ASP A 54 12.74 -2.84 -13.85
N LYS A 55 11.73 -2.29 -14.52
CA LYS A 55 10.35 -2.30 -13.99
C LYS A 55 9.80 -3.70 -13.87
N THR A 56 10.13 -4.59 -14.82
CA THR A 56 9.66 -5.97 -14.83
C THR A 56 10.33 -6.74 -13.70
N LEU A 57 11.65 -6.60 -13.54
CA LEU A 57 12.39 -7.21 -12.44
C LEU A 57 11.84 -6.78 -11.07
N VAL A 58 11.67 -5.47 -10.87
CA VAL A 58 11.15 -4.89 -9.63
C VAL A 58 9.72 -5.38 -9.35
N ALA A 59 8.84 -5.39 -10.36
CA ALA A 59 7.47 -5.88 -10.20
C ALA A 59 7.40 -7.36 -9.80
N LEU A 60 8.22 -8.21 -10.42
CA LEU A 60 8.29 -9.65 -10.13
C LEU A 60 8.85 -9.95 -8.73
N CYS A 61 9.80 -9.14 -8.25
CA CYS A 61 10.40 -9.35 -6.92
C CYS A 61 9.59 -8.71 -5.78
N GLN A 62 8.69 -7.77 -6.08
CA GLN A 62 7.96 -6.99 -5.06
C GLN A 62 7.13 -7.86 -4.10
N PRO A 63 6.40 -8.90 -4.55
CA PRO A 63 5.63 -9.78 -3.65
C PRO A 63 6.52 -10.52 -2.63
N TYR A 64 7.75 -10.82 -3.01
CA TYR A 64 8.72 -11.60 -2.23
C TYR A 64 9.75 -10.72 -1.50
N ARG A 65 9.41 -9.45 -1.24
CA ARG A 65 10.31 -8.45 -0.63
C ARG A 65 11.00 -8.93 0.64
N ALA A 66 10.32 -9.73 1.46
CA ALA A 66 10.81 -10.23 2.74
C ALA A 66 12.13 -11.01 2.56
N VAL A 67 12.21 -11.88 1.55
CA VAL A 67 13.39 -12.68 1.23
C VAL A 67 14.62 -11.80 1.02
N PHE A 68 14.46 -10.71 0.25
CA PHE A 68 15.59 -9.82 -0.04
C PHE A 68 15.92 -8.85 1.11
N ARG A 69 15.07 -8.70 2.13
CA ARG A 69 15.28 -7.75 3.24
C ARG A 69 16.40 -8.21 4.17
N GLU A 70 16.51 -9.51 4.37
CA GLU A 70 17.44 -10.12 5.32
C GLU A 70 18.78 -10.51 4.67
N MET A 71 18.85 -10.42 3.33
CA MET A 71 20.07 -10.70 2.57
C MET A 71 21.07 -9.55 2.62
N ASP A 72 22.20 -9.75 3.32
CA ASP A 72 23.37 -8.88 3.25
C ASP A 72 24.26 -9.25 2.04
N ASP A 73 23.74 -9.03 0.84
CA ASP A 73 24.47 -9.27 -0.40
C ASP A 73 24.52 -8.00 -1.27
N ARG A 74 25.75 -7.58 -1.58
CA ARG A 74 26.08 -6.39 -2.37
C ARG A 74 25.47 -6.41 -3.77
N VAL A 75 25.23 -7.59 -4.35
CA VAL A 75 24.60 -7.76 -5.66
C VAL A 75 23.16 -7.25 -5.62
N PHE A 76 22.45 -7.51 -4.52
CA PHE A 76 21.04 -7.12 -4.34
C PHE A 76 20.87 -5.73 -3.72
N GLY A 77 21.92 -5.12 -3.16
CA GLY A 77 21.84 -3.83 -2.47
C GLY A 77 21.10 -2.74 -3.27
N ARG A 78 21.40 -2.60 -4.57
CA ARG A 78 20.69 -1.65 -5.44
C ARG A 78 19.25 -2.07 -5.75
N LEU A 79 19.00 -3.37 -5.96
CA LEU A 79 17.64 -3.87 -6.20
C LEU A 79 16.76 -3.61 -4.96
N ASN A 80 17.30 -3.86 -3.76
CA ASN A 80 16.66 -3.59 -2.48
C ASN A 80 16.26 -2.12 -2.31
N GLU A 81 17.12 -1.17 -2.71
CA GLU A 81 16.73 0.24 -2.71
C GLU A 81 15.52 0.53 -3.62
N TYR A 82 15.48 -0.08 -4.82
CA TYR A 82 14.35 0.10 -5.74
C TYR A 82 13.06 -0.56 -5.25
N LEU A 83 13.16 -1.74 -4.64
CA LEU A 83 12.01 -2.41 -4.01
C LEU A 83 11.47 -1.59 -2.83
N SER A 84 12.34 -1.04 -1.98
CA SER A 84 11.92 -0.17 -0.87
C SER A 84 11.33 1.17 -1.35
N LYS A 85 11.84 1.76 -2.44
CA LYS A 85 11.24 2.95 -3.06
C LYS A 85 9.85 2.64 -3.64
N THR A 86 9.69 1.49 -4.29
CA THR A 86 8.41 1.03 -4.84
C THR A 86 7.42 0.74 -3.71
N GLU A 87 7.84 0.08 -2.63
CA GLU A 87 7.05 -0.15 -1.41
C GLU A 87 6.56 1.18 -0.81
N ALA A 88 7.45 2.16 -0.64
CA ALA A 88 7.08 3.48 -0.15
C ALA A 88 6.12 4.23 -1.08
N LEU A 89 6.25 4.04 -2.40
CA LEU A 89 5.33 4.60 -3.40
C LEU A 89 3.98 3.90 -3.41
N LEU A 90 3.94 2.57 -3.25
CA LEU A 90 2.71 1.79 -3.11
C LEU A 90 1.97 2.20 -1.84
N LEU A 91 2.65 2.24 -0.70
CA LEU A 91 2.11 2.75 0.57
C LEU A 91 1.61 4.20 0.47
N ARG A 92 2.20 5.01 -0.42
CA ARG A 92 1.78 6.39 -0.68
C ARG A 92 0.65 6.50 -1.71
N LYS A 93 0.48 5.52 -2.60
CA LYS A 93 -0.50 5.51 -3.71
C LYS A 93 -1.75 4.69 -3.43
N GLY A 94 -1.73 3.75 -2.48
CA GLY A 94 -2.91 3.05 -1.95
C GLY A 94 -2.55 2.36 -0.62
N ALA A 95 -3.29 2.46 0.48
CA ALA A 95 -4.68 2.04 0.65
C ALA A 95 -5.65 2.35 -0.51
N PRO A 96 -6.41 1.37 -1.01
CA PRO A 96 -6.10 -0.03 -1.34
C PRO A 96 -6.46 -0.37 -2.81
N ALA A 97 -6.08 -1.55 -3.33
CA ALA A 97 -6.81 -2.33 -4.36
C ALA A 97 -6.06 -3.62 -4.72
N ASP A 98 -6.79 -4.73 -4.69
CA ASP A 98 -6.53 -6.03 -5.34
C ASP A 98 -5.33 -6.85 -4.82
N ARG A 99 -5.47 -7.37 -3.60
CA ARG A 99 -5.10 -8.76 -3.35
C ARG A 99 -6.39 -9.52 -3.12
N ASP A 100 -6.63 -10.55 -3.92
CA ASP A 100 -7.53 -11.63 -3.52
C ASP A 100 -6.94 -12.23 -2.24
N GLU A 101 -7.34 -11.66 -1.09
CA GLU A 101 -7.05 -12.21 0.23
C GLU A 101 -7.93 -13.45 0.38
N GLU A 102 -7.29 -14.60 0.57
CA GLU A 102 -7.93 -15.77 1.16
C GLU A 102 -8.63 -15.32 2.44
N VAL A 103 -9.96 -15.44 2.46
CA VAL A 103 -10.82 -15.10 3.57
C VAL A 103 -10.42 -15.95 4.78
N SER A 104 -9.52 -15.43 5.60
CA SER A 104 -9.12 -16.01 6.87
C SER A 104 -10.26 -15.82 7.87
N ASP A 105 -10.34 -16.64 8.92
CA ASP A 105 -11.37 -16.53 9.96
C ASP A 105 -11.44 -15.13 10.63
N GLU A 106 -10.39 -14.31 10.51
CA GLU A 106 -10.36 -12.90 10.93
C GLU A 106 -11.40 -12.02 10.18
N ASP A 107 -11.77 -12.39 8.95
CA ASP A 107 -12.79 -11.68 8.18
C ASP A 107 -14.18 -11.84 8.78
N THR A 108 -14.49 -12.96 9.45
CA THR A 108 -15.82 -13.16 10.04
C THR A 108 -16.02 -12.25 11.26
N GLU A 109 -14.99 -12.10 12.09
CA GLU A 109 -15.00 -11.18 13.24
C GLU A 109 -15.02 -9.72 12.75
N PHE A 110 -14.24 -9.39 11.72
CA PHE A 110 -14.24 -8.07 11.12
C PHE A 110 -15.60 -7.71 10.50
N GLN A 111 -16.22 -8.62 9.72
CA GLN A 111 -17.55 -8.38 9.15
C GLN A 111 -18.60 -8.22 10.25
N ARG A 112 -18.55 -9.03 11.31
CA ARG A 112 -19.48 -8.88 12.44
C ARG A 112 -19.29 -7.54 13.16
N MET A 113 -18.06 -7.15 13.48
CA MET A 113 -17.76 -5.87 14.11
C MET A 113 -18.21 -4.71 13.21
N LYS A 114 -17.97 -4.83 11.91
CA LYS A 114 -18.44 -3.87 10.90
C LYS A 114 -19.96 -3.77 10.96
N GLU A 115 -20.69 -4.86 10.88
CA GLU A 115 -22.16 -4.86 10.96
C GLU A 115 -22.69 -4.21 12.26
N GLU A 116 -22.08 -4.51 13.41
CA GLU A 116 -22.43 -3.93 14.70
C GLU A 116 -22.18 -2.42 14.75
N VAL A 117 -21.01 -1.97 14.30
CA VAL A 117 -20.67 -0.54 14.19
C VAL A 117 -21.62 0.16 13.22
N MET A 118 -21.90 -0.46 12.08
CA MET A 118 -22.80 0.05 11.05
C MET A 118 -24.23 0.21 11.57
N ALA A 119 -24.74 -0.78 12.30
CA ALA A 119 -26.04 -0.69 12.95
C ALA A 119 -26.08 0.45 13.98
N HIS A 120 -24.97 0.67 14.70
CA HIS A 120 -24.87 1.72 15.71
C HIS A 120 -24.77 3.13 15.11
N LEU A 121 -24.17 3.28 13.94
CA LEU A 121 -24.00 4.56 13.24
C LEU A 121 -25.19 4.96 12.38
N LYS A 122 -26.07 4.03 12.04
CA LYS A 122 -27.22 4.29 11.15
C LYS A 122 -28.09 5.45 11.67
N GLY A 123 -28.30 6.46 10.83
CA GLY A 123 -29.10 7.64 11.14
C GLY A 123 -28.43 8.67 12.06
N LYS A 124 -27.19 8.43 12.50
CA LYS A 124 -26.39 9.38 13.27
C LYS A 124 -25.68 10.39 12.37
N THR A 125 -25.24 11.49 12.96
CA THR A 125 -24.31 12.44 12.35
C THR A 125 -22.89 12.14 12.83
N VAL A 126 -22.00 11.87 11.89
CA VAL A 126 -20.59 11.56 12.16
C VAL A 126 -19.73 12.71 11.68
N LEU A 127 -18.85 13.21 12.54
CA LEU A 127 -17.83 14.21 12.19
C LEU A 127 -16.51 13.54 11.86
N PHE A 128 -15.94 13.82 10.69
CA PHE A 128 -14.56 13.46 10.37
C PHE A 128 -13.63 14.66 10.64
N VAL A 129 -12.66 14.46 11.53
CA VAL A 129 -11.62 15.43 11.85
C VAL A 129 -10.31 15.00 11.20
N GLY A 130 -9.82 15.80 10.25
CA GLY A 130 -8.62 15.50 9.48
C GLY A 130 -8.90 14.84 8.13
N GLY A 131 -7.83 14.45 7.44
CA GLY A 131 -7.91 14.02 6.04
C GLY A 131 -8.22 15.17 5.08
N ARG A 132 -8.17 14.89 3.77
CA ARG A 132 -8.62 15.84 2.74
C ARG A 132 -10.04 15.48 2.36
N ARG A 133 -10.96 16.43 2.50
CA ARG A 133 -12.34 16.26 2.06
C ARG A 133 -12.36 16.06 0.54
N ILE A 134 -13.05 15.00 0.11
CA ILE A 134 -13.33 14.74 -1.31
C ILE A 134 -14.86 14.59 -1.41
N PRO A 135 -15.59 15.57 -1.99
CA PRO A 135 -17.05 15.58 -2.00
C PRO A 135 -17.70 14.32 -2.61
N GLU A 136 -17.04 13.69 -3.57
CA GLU A 136 -17.48 12.42 -4.17
C GLU A 136 -17.40 11.29 -3.14
N LYS A 137 -16.28 11.22 -2.40
CA LYS A 137 -16.06 10.21 -1.36
C LYS A 137 -16.96 10.43 -0.15
N GLN A 138 -17.24 11.68 0.21
CA GLN A 138 -18.21 12.00 1.26
C GLN A 138 -19.58 11.42 0.91
N ARG A 139 -20.07 11.66 -0.33
CA ARG A 139 -21.36 11.13 -0.80
C ARG A 139 -21.40 9.61 -0.90
N GLU A 140 -20.29 9.00 -1.33
CA GLU A 140 -20.12 7.54 -1.37
C GLU A 140 -20.26 6.94 0.04
N VAL A 141 -19.56 7.51 1.02
CA VAL A 141 -19.60 7.08 2.42
C VAL A 141 -20.99 7.26 3.02
N GLU A 142 -21.63 8.41 2.84
CA GLU A 142 -23.00 8.63 3.34
C GLU A 142 -24.01 7.63 2.78
N ARG A 143 -23.89 7.32 1.48
CA ARG A 143 -24.77 6.36 0.79
C ARG A 143 -24.55 4.93 1.26
N GLU A 144 -23.29 4.51 1.38
CA GLU A 144 -22.93 3.14 1.73
C GLU A 144 -23.16 2.86 3.21
N LEU A 145 -22.90 3.86 4.06
CA LEU A 145 -22.89 3.70 5.50
C LEU A 145 -24.19 4.18 6.17
N GLY A 146 -25.05 4.90 5.47
CA GLY A 146 -26.39 5.26 5.95
C GLY A 146 -26.39 6.21 7.15
N PHE A 147 -25.31 6.98 7.32
CA PHE A 147 -25.19 8.06 8.29
C PHE A 147 -24.90 9.38 7.58
N LYS A 148 -25.16 10.50 8.26
CA LYS A 148 -24.82 11.82 7.74
C LYS A 148 -23.37 12.14 8.09
N LEU A 149 -22.57 12.56 7.12
CA LEU A 149 -21.15 12.83 7.31
C LEU A 149 -20.88 14.34 7.28
N GLU A 150 -20.45 14.89 8.40
CA GLU A 150 -19.86 16.22 8.49
C GLU A 150 -18.34 16.06 8.30
N TRP A 151 -17.79 16.56 7.19
CA TRP A 151 -16.36 16.49 6.90
C TRP A 151 -15.84 17.87 6.50
N PRO A 152 -15.58 18.76 7.45
CA PRO A 152 -15.02 20.08 7.17
C PRO A 152 -13.61 19.94 6.56
N ASP A 153 -13.27 20.87 5.67
CA ASP A 153 -11.93 20.94 5.09
C ASP A 153 -10.90 21.19 6.18
N ALA A 154 -9.87 20.33 6.24
CA ALA A 154 -8.77 20.46 7.17
C ALA A 154 -7.54 21.04 6.43
N GLU A 155 -7.48 22.36 6.37
CA GLU A 155 -6.32 23.11 5.89
C GLU A 155 -5.22 23.22 6.96
N PRO A 156 -3.98 23.57 6.60
CA PRO A 156 -2.87 23.68 7.56
C PRO A 156 -3.11 24.67 8.71
N ASP A 157 -4.00 25.63 8.51
CA ASP A 157 -4.38 26.71 9.42
C ASP A 157 -5.72 26.47 10.13
N THR A 158 -6.41 25.35 9.89
CA THR A 158 -7.65 25.03 10.59
C THR A 158 -7.39 24.90 12.09
N LEU A 159 -8.18 25.62 12.88
CA LEU A 159 -8.06 25.71 14.33
C LEU A 159 -9.22 24.98 15.02
N LEU A 160 -9.12 24.78 16.34
CA LEU A 160 -10.15 24.13 17.14
C LEU A 160 -11.56 24.71 16.92
N HIS A 161 -11.68 26.04 16.80
CA HIS A 161 -12.96 26.71 16.69
C HIS A 161 -13.75 26.32 15.43
N ASP A 162 -13.07 25.86 14.38
CA ASP A 162 -13.69 25.38 13.14
C ASP A 162 -14.41 24.04 13.36
N PHE A 163 -14.02 23.28 14.39
CA PHE A 163 -14.57 21.97 14.70
C PHE A 163 -15.58 21.98 15.87
N ILE A 164 -15.65 23.04 16.67
CA ILE A 164 -16.56 23.10 17.84
C ILE A 164 -18.03 22.91 17.41
N ARG A 165 -18.51 23.74 16.48
CA ARG A 165 -19.92 23.66 16.03
C ARG A 165 -20.25 22.35 15.32
N PRO A 166 -19.39 21.79 14.44
CA PRO A 166 -19.60 20.45 13.91
C PRO A 166 -19.60 19.36 15.00
N ALA A 167 -18.71 19.46 15.99
CA ALA A 167 -18.61 18.47 17.07
C ALA A 167 -19.87 18.46 17.94
N GLU A 168 -20.40 19.63 18.30
CA GLU A 168 -21.65 19.75 19.08
C GLU A 168 -22.88 19.16 18.36
N LYS A 169 -22.86 19.12 17.03
CA LYS A 169 -23.98 18.61 16.20
C LYS A 169 -23.82 17.14 15.83
N SER A 170 -22.69 16.53 16.15
CA SER A 170 -22.37 15.17 15.74
C SER A 170 -22.52 14.22 16.91
N ASP A 171 -23.13 13.06 16.65
CA ASP A 171 -23.28 12.00 17.64
C ASP A 171 -21.97 11.23 17.83
N VAL A 172 -21.11 11.23 16.82
CA VAL A 172 -19.83 10.52 16.81
C VAL A 172 -18.75 11.38 16.15
N VAL A 173 -17.57 11.45 16.77
CA VAL A 173 -16.39 12.11 16.20
C VAL A 173 -15.33 11.07 15.85
N CYS A 174 -14.95 11.04 14.57
CA CYS A 174 -13.93 10.15 14.03
C CYS A 174 -12.67 10.95 13.66
N PHE A 175 -11.53 10.54 14.21
CA PHE A 175 -10.25 11.19 14.00
C PHE A 175 -9.45 10.51 12.89
N LEU A 176 -9.33 11.18 11.74
CA LEU A 176 -8.58 10.73 10.56
C LEU A 176 -7.21 11.41 10.48
N ILE A 177 -6.50 11.46 11.60
CA ILE A 177 -5.31 12.29 11.78
C ILE A 177 -4.06 11.42 11.77
N ARG A 178 -3.12 11.71 10.87
CA ARG A 178 -1.76 11.14 10.91
C ARG A 178 -0.98 11.80 12.05
N TRP A 179 -0.53 11.02 13.03
CA TRP A 179 0.15 11.39 14.29
C TRP A 179 1.45 12.22 14.13
N SER A 180 1.36 13.42 13.57
CA SER A 180 2.52 14.31 13.36
C SER A 180 2.20 15.81 13.51
N ARG A 181 0.95 16.18 13.79
CA ARG A 181 0.54 17.58 13.92
C ARG A 181 0.03 17.89 15.32
N HIS A 182 0.78 18.70 16.06
CA HIS A 182 0.41 19.19 17.39
C HIS A 182 -0.90 20.02 17.42
N SER A 183 -1.37 20.50 16.27
CA SER A 183 -2.56 21.35 16.14
C SER A 183 -3.87 20.63 16.47
N TYR A 184 -3.93 19.29 16.37
CA TYR A 184 -5.17 18.56 16.61
C TYR A 184 -5.34 18.02 18.03
N LYS A 185 -4.34 18.16 18.89
CA LYS A 185 -4.43 17.74 20.30
C LYS A 185 -5.61 18.42 21.01
N ALA A 186 -5.80 19.72 20.76
CA ALA A 186 -6.89 20.48 21.36
C ALA A 186 -8.30 20.02 20.91
N VAL A 187 -8.43 19.48 19.69
CA VAL A 187 -9.69 18.94 19.17
C VAL A 187 -10.00 17.58 19.81
N ILE A 188 -8.98 16.76 20.01
CA ILE A 188 -9.10 15.48 20.70
C ILE A 188 -9.48 15.69 22.17
N ASP A 189 -8.83 16.64 22.85
CA ASP A 189 -9.13 16.95 24.25
C ASP A 189 -10.56 17.49 24.45
N TYR A 190 -11.15 18.13 23.44
CA TYR A 190 -12.53 18.64 23.49
C TYR A 190 -13.60 17.58 23.21
N ALA A 191 -13.32 16.62 22.32
CA ALA A 191 -14.30 15.62 21.88
C ALA A 191 -14.35 14.34 22.74
N ARG A 192 -13.45 14.22 23.72
CA ARG A 192 -13.46 13.17 24.75
C ARG A 192 -14.39 13.55 25.89
#